data_AF-A0A8H5FQ06-F1
#
_entry.id   AF-A0A8H5FQ06-F1
#
_cell.length_a   1.000
_cell.length_b   1.000
_cell.length_c   1.000
_cell.angle_alpha   90.00
_cell.angle_beta   90.00
_cell.angle_gamma   90.00
#
_symmetry.space_group_name_H-M   'P 1'
#
loop_
_entity.id
_entity.type
_entity.pdbx_description
1 polymer ?
#
loop_
_entity_poly.entity_id
_entity_poly.type
_entity_poly.pdbx_seq_one_letter_code
_entity_poly.pdbx_strand_id
1 'polypeptide(L)'
;MASRGRPRPLVTIDNLDPPPGISQVFTPVQDENSQTKRWYHYLPLYGTIILIFAPHPSLLYFLVHHYLITLNQPIRFTIHLLVTYTLTFLMCTSLIVLIARDPGPVTFDEPGQSRDDEGSEEVGLTEALNSPDDFFCSGKMVSGLLEPITAPFVDDVSLRWRVPLRLDSIGNSVPLELAWGHRTYPAFLHFLLCITLLASYIAVIAAYSLYYAFTHPYTIDEVTPVHELLLGFAGIVFTLVIVLFCTFIGVALASFTDSPPRPNCSNRTNQTTIENISPFLLLRHLPVLPSPNPSPSHDQGYHHRLSDPPLEHELSYPQRRLVKDAHGQIRLYDIGWRKNWEQVFGFGWDGYGYREEREESRRRKRWLWWLCRILYGGSSNGDGKSFPKNVRSDELLARLARELVNVDNK
;
A
#
# COMPACT_ATOMS: atom_id res chain seq x y z
N MET A 1 4.30 52.56 -62.77
CA MET A 1 4.64 51.73 -61.59
C MET A 1 3.64 52.08 -60.48
N ALA A 2 2.60 51.26 -60.32
CA ALA A 2 1.58 51.41 -59.28
C ALA A 2 1.78 50.27 -58.28
N SER A 3 2.20 50.58 -57.05
CA SER A 3 2.31 49.59 -55.97
C SER A 3 0.90 49.24 -55.49
N ARG A 4 0.45 48.02 -55.78
CA ARG A 4 -0.77 47.44 -55.21
C ARG A 4 -0.58 47.28 -53.70
N GLY A 5 -1.21 48.15 -52.92
CA GLY A 5 -1.30 48.03 -51.47
C GLY A 5 -2.10 46.80 -51.08
N ARG A 6 -1.57 45.98 -50.15
CA ARG A 6 -2.30 44.87 -49.54
C ARG A 6 -3.49 45.42 -48.72
N PRO A 7 -4.67 44.79 -48.76
CA PRO A 7 -5.77 45.13 -47.87
C PRO A 7 -5.37 44.88 -46.41
N ARG A 8 -5.68 45.85 -45.55
CA ARG A 8 -5.52 45.74 -44.10
C ARG A 8 -6.45 44.62 -43.57
N PRO A 9 -6.01 43.81 -42.58
CA PRO A 9 -6.85 42.80 -41.97
C PRO A 9 -8.07 43.46 -41.28
N LEU A 10 -9.24 42.86 -41.47
CA LEU A 10 -10.55 43.41 -41.06
C LEU A 10 -10.83 43.34 -39.55
N VAL A 11 -9.87 42.93 -38.72
CA VAL A 11 -10.06 42.84 -37.28
C VAL A 11 -8.80 43.34 -36.59
N THR A 12 -8.76 44.64 -36.31
CA THR A 12 -7.89 45.24 -35.30
C THR A 12 -8.58 45.10 -33.95
N ILE A 13 -8.08 44.23 -33.09
CA ILE A 13 -8.54 44.09 -31.71
C ILE A 13 -7.82 45.15 -30.89
N ASP A 14 -8.21 46.41 -31.05
CA ASP A 14 -7.54 47.56 -30.42
C ASP A 14 -8.07 47.89 -29.00
N ASN A 15 -8.76 46.97 -28.33
CA ASN A 15 -9.26 47.17 -26.96
C ASN A 15 -9.37 45.83 -26.19
N LEU A 16 -8.27 45.10 -26.07
CA LEU A 16 -8.08 44.27 -24.88
C LEU A 16 -7.00 44.94 -24.04
N ASP A 17 -7.45 45.66 -23.00
CA ASP A 17 -6.60 45.90 -21.85
C ASP A 17 -5.94 44.58 -21.47
N PRO A 18 -4.60 44.52 -21.29
CA PRO A 18 -3.97 43.32 -20.79
C PRO A 18 -4.67 42.97 -19.47
N PRO A 19 -5.18 41.73 -19.29
CA PRO A 19 -5.78 41.34 -18.03
C PRO A 19 -4.78 41.68 -16.92
N PRO A 20 -5.23 42.30 -15.81
CA PRO A 20 -4.35 42.80 -14.77
C PRO A 20 -3.37 41.69 -14.41
N GLY A 21 -2.07 41.97 -14.55
CA GLY A 21 -1.00 41.01 -14.37
C GLY A 21 -1.23 40.23 -13.08
N ILE A 22 -1.65 38.97 -13.25
CA ILE A 22 -1.86 38.01 -12.18
C ILE A 22 -0.46 37.53 -11.76
N SER A 23 0.30 38.40 -11.12
CA SER A 23 1.30 37.98 -10.15
C SER A 23 0.56 37.57 -8.87
N GLN A 24 -0.32 36.57 -9.00
CA GLN A 24 -0.71 35.78 -7.84
C GLN A 24 0.52 34.95 -7.52
N VAL A 25 1.33 35.49 -6.61
CA VAL A 25 2.12 34.67 -5.69
C VAL A 25 1.14 33.62 -5.18
N PHE A 26 1.25 32.40 -5.72
CA PHE A 26 0.52 31.24 -5.25
C PHE A 26 1.04 30.95 -3.84
N THR A 27 0.55 31.69 -2.86
CA THR A 27 0.51 31.17 -1.51
C THR A 27 -0.33 29.91 -1.62
N PRO A 28 0.20 28.72 -1.29
CA PRO A 28 -0.59 27.50 -1.30
C PRO A 28 -1.83 27.80 -0.48
N VAL A 29 -2.99 27.86 -1.15
CA VAL A 29 -4.27 28.06 -0.51
C VAL A 29 -4.41 26.87 0.41
N GLN A 30 -4.10 27.09 1.68
CA GLN A 30 -4.32 26.14 2.73
C GLN A 30 -5.82 25.93 2.72
N ASP A 31 -6.26 24.84 2.09
CA ASP A 31 -7.67 24.47 1.96
C ASP A 31 -8.25 24.34 3.39
N GLU A 32 -8.71 25.45 3.98
CA GLU A 32 -9.39 25.50 5.29
C GLU A 32 -10.68 24.69 5.30
N ASN A 33 -11.11 24.18 4.15
CA ASN A 33 -12.23 23.26 4.00
C ASN A 33 -11.78 21.78 4.07
N SER A 34 -10.95 21.42 5.05
CA SER A 34 -10.84 20.00 5.44
C SER A 34 -12.23 19.55 5.87
N GLN A 35 -12.94 18.83 5.00
CA GLN A 35 -14.30 18.38 5.25
C GLN A 35 -14.33 17.69 6.61
N THR A 36 -15.09 18.25 7.55
CA THR A 36 -15.20 17.70 8.89
C THR A 36 -15.73 16.28 8.79
N LYS A 37 -14.91 15.31 9.23
CA LYS A 37 -15.26 13.89 9.16
C LYS A 37 -16.57 13.66 9.92
N ARG A 38 -17.57 13.11 9.23
CA ARG A 38 -18.85 12.77 9.83
C ARG A 38 -18.70 11.58 10.78
N TRP A 39 -19.50 11.55 11.84
CA TRP A 39 -19.40 10.55 12.92
C TRP A 39 -19.52 9.09 12.45
N TYR A 40 -20.30 8.82 11.39
CA TYR A 40 -20.51 7.46 10.89
C TYR A 40 -19.25 6.84 10.26
N HIS A 41 -18.24 7.65 9.92
CA HIS A 41 -16.95 7.17 9.44
C HIS A 41 -16.20 6.35 10.50
N TYR A 42 -16.53 6.53 11.78
CA TYR A 42 -15.95 5.77 12.90
C TYR A 42 -16.71 4.47 13.22
N LEU A 43 -17.86 4.20 12.60
CA LEU A 43 -18.67 2.99 12.89
C LEU A 43 -17.90 1.66 12.69
N PRO A 44 -17.12 1.45 11.61
CA PRO A 44 -16.35 0.21 11.45
C PRO A 44 -15.30 0.01 12.54
N LEU A 45 -14.70 1.11 13.01
CA LEU A 45 -13.74 1.07 14.12
C LEU A 45 -14.44 0.68 15.42
N TYR A 46 -15.57 1.31 15.75
CA TYR A 46 -16.36 0.92 16.91
C TYR A 46 -16.83 -0.54 16.83
N GLY A 47 -17.27 -0.99 15.65
CA GLY A 47 -17.62 -2.39 15.41
C GLY A 47 -16.45 -3.34 15.66
N THR A 48 -15.24 -2.97 15.21
CA THR A 48 -14.02 -3.74 15.46
C THR A 48 -13.70 -3.82 16.96
N ILE A 49 -13.78 -2.71 17.68
CA ILE A 49 -13.56 -2.67 19.14
C ILE A 49 -14.60 -3.54 19.86
N ILE A 50 -15.88 -3.45 19.49
CA ILE A 50 -16.95 -4.28 20.06
C ILE A 50 -16.65 -5.75 19.81
N LEU A 51 -16.29 -6.15 18.58
CA LEU A 51 -15.97 -7.54 18.25
C LEU A 51 -14.74 -8.07 19.01
N ILE A 52 -13.73 -7.22 19.24
CA ILE A 52 -12.55 -7.55 20.05
C ILE A 52 -12.96 -7.86 21.50
N PHE A 53 -13.82 -7.03 22.09
CA PHE A 53 -14.18 -7.15 23.51
C PHE A 53 -15.38 -8.06 23.80
N ALA A 54 -16.23 -8.33 22.80
CA ALA A 54 -17.43 -9.16 22.93
C ALA A 54 -17.20 -10.57 23.51
N PRO A 55 -16.15 -11.34 23.16
CA PRO A 55 -15.95 -12.67 23.71
C PRO A 55 -15.46 -12.68 25.17
N HIS A 56 -14.94 -11.57 25.70
CA HIS A 56 -14.25 -11.54 26.99
C HIS A 56 -15.14 -11.89 28.21
N PRO A 57 -16.38 -11.38 28.34
CA PRO A 57 -17.25 -11.77 29.46
C PRO A 57 -17.54 -13.28 29.48
N SER A 58 -17.84 -13.85 28.30
CA SER A 58 -18.06 -15.30 28.17
C SER A 58 -16.80 -16.10 28.46
N LEU A 59 -15.65 -15.64 27.97
CA LEU A 59 -14.35 -16.27 28.20
C LEU A 59 -13.99 -16.30 29.69
N LEU A 60 -14.18 -15.19 30.41
CA LEU A 60 -13.91 -15.13 31.86
C LEU A 60 -14.84 -16.05 32.64
N TYR A 61 -16.14 -16.04 32.33
CA TYR A 61 -17.12 -16.92 32.97
C TYR A 61 -16.72 -18.39 32.78
N PHE A 62 -16.44 -18.79 31.54
CA PHE A 62 -15.93 -20.11 31.18
C PHE A 62 -14.65 -20.47 31.94
N LEU A 63 -13.63 -19.61 31.92
CA LEU A 63 -12.34 -19.91 32.57
C LEU A 63 -12.49 -20.10 34.08
N VAL A 64 -13.31 -19.28 34.74
CA VAL A 64 -13.55 -19.39 36.19
C VAL A 64 -14.30 -20.68 36.50
N HIS A 65 -15.44 -20.93 35.87
CA HIS A 65 -16.25 -22.11 36.19
C HIS A 65 -15.54 -23.41 35.83
N HIS A 66 -14.97 -23.51 34.64
CA HIS A 66 -14.33 -24.75 34.21
C HIS A 66 -12.99 -25.01 34.92
N TYR A 67 -12.04 -24.06 34.90
CA TYR A 67 -10.69 -24.33 35.40
C TYR A 67 -10.53 -24.14 36.91
N LEU A 68 -11.20 -23.14 37.51
CA LEU A 68 -11.09 -22.89 38.96
C LEU A 68 -12.06 -23.77 39.75
N ILE A 69 -13.34 -23.79 39.38
CA ILE A 69 -14.37 -24.46 40.19
C ILE A 69 -14.41 -25.97 39.88
N THR A 70 -14.55 -26.36 38.61
CA THR A 70 -14.70 -27.77 38.23
C THR A 70 -13.38 -28.54 38.31
N LEU A 71 -12.30 -28.02 37.72
CA LEU A 71 -11.01 -28.72 37.66
C LEU A 71 -10.07 -28.45 38.84
N ASN A 72 -10.29 -27.39 39.63
CA ASN A 72 -9.39 -26.96 40.72
C ASN A 72 -7.93 -26.78 40.27
N GLN A 73 -7.70 -26.24 39.07
CA GLN A 73 -6.38 -26.07 38.46
C GLN A 73 -6.02 -24.59 38.26
N PRO A 74 -5.68 -23.85 39.33
CA PRO A 74 -5.44 -22.40 39.27
C PRO A 74 -4.26 -22.04 38.36
N ILE A 75 -3.24 -22.88 38.28
CA ILE A 75 -2.07 -22.63 37.41
C ILE A 75 -2.50 -22.62 35.93
N ARG A 76 -3.34 -23.58 35.49
CA ARG A 76 -3.83 -23.61 34.11
C ARG A 76 -4.73 -22.41 33.83
N PHE A 77 -5.62 -22.08 34.77
CA PHE A 77 -6.42 -20.86 34.71
C PHE A 77 -5.54 -19.61 34.49
N THR A 78 -4.50 -19.42 35.30
CA THR A 78 -3.59 -18.27 35.18
C THR A 78 -2.85 -18.24 33.85
N ILE A 79 -2.42 -19.40 33.33
CA ILE A 79 -1.77 -19.48 32.01
C ILE A 79 -2.75 -19.06 30.90
N HIS A 80 -3.97 -19.60 30.89
CA HIS A 80 -4.98 -19.24 29.89
C HIS A 80 -5.34 -17.75 29.95
N LEU A 81 -5.48 -17.21 31.16
CA LEU A 81 -5.71 -15.78 31.38
C LEU A 81 -4.55 -14.94 30.84
N LEU A 82 -3.30 -15.30 31.17
CA LEU A 82 -2.14 -14.55 30.71
C LEU A 82 -2.01 -14.59 29.18
N VAL A 83 -2.17 -15.76 28.55
CA VAL A 83 -2.06 -15.90 27.09
C VAL A 83 -3.16 -15.12 26.36
N THR A 84 -4.41 -15.23 26.81
CA THR A 84 -5.53 -14.53 26.16
C THR A 84 -5.40 -13.01 26.28
N TYR A 85 -5.12 -12.50 27.48
CA TYR A 85 -5.01 -11.05 27.70
C TYR A 85 -3.72 -10.45 27.12
N THR A 86 -2.62 -11.21 27.04
CA THR A 86 -1.42 -10.75 26.31
C THR A 86 -1.71 -10.62 24.82
N LEU A 87 -2.36 -11.61 24.20
CA LEU A 87 -2.75 -11.53 22.79
C LEU A 87 -3.75 -10.40 22.52
N THR A 88 -4.74 -10.19 23.38
CA THR A 88 -5.66 -9.05 23.28
C THR A 88 -4.91 -7.72 23.41
N PHE A 89 -3.95 -7.61 24.33
CA PHE A 89 -3.12 -6.42 24.46
C PHE A 89 -2.28 -6.14 23.20
N LEU A 90 -1.64 -7.17 22.63
CA LEU A 90 -0.88 -7.06 21.38
C LEU A 90 -1.77 -6.67 20.19
N MET A 91 -2.99 -7.19 20.13
CA MET A 91 -3.98 -6.81 19.13
C MET A 91 -4.41 -5.34 19.28
N CYS A 92 -4.73 -4.89 20.50
CA CYS A 92 -5.13 -3.51 20.77
C CYS A 92 -4.00 -2.51 20.48
N THR A 93 -2.76 -2.81 20.87
CA THR A 93 -1.61 -1.94 20.59
C THR A 93 -1.37 -1.81 19.08
N SER A 94 -1.51 -2.90 18.32
CA SER A 94 -1.44 -2.85 16.85
C SER A 94 -2.55 -2.00 16.25
N LEU A 95 -3.79 -2.17 16.74
CA LEU A 95 -4.93 -1.36 16.32
C LEU A 95 -4.70 0.13 16.62
N ILE A 96 -4.14 0.48 17.78
CA ILE A 96 -3.77 1.85 18.13
C ILE A 96 -2.75 2.38 17.13
N VAL A 97 -1.72 1.61 16.78
CA VAL A 97 -0.74 2.04 15.76
C VAL A 97 -1.40 2.25 14.41
N LEU A 98 -2.35 1.40 14.00
CA LEU A 98 -3.08 1.58 12.73
C LEU A 98 -3.92 2.86 12.68
N ILE A 99 -4.44 3.31 13.82
CA ILE A 99 -5.29 4.51 13.92
C ILE A 99 -4.46 5.77 14.12
N ALA A 100 -3.47 5.71 15.02
CA ALA A 100 -2.71 6.86 15.45
C ALA A 100 -1.59 7.23 14.48
N ARG A 101 -1.10 6.25 13.69
CA ARG A 101 0.02 6.49 12.78
C ARG A 101 -0.49 7.08 11.47
N ASP A 102 -0.04 8.31 11.20
CA ASP A 102 -0.26 8.96 9.92
C ASP A 102 0.34 8.10 8.78
N PRO A 103 -0.40 7.83 7.69
CA PRO A 103 0.16 7.19 6.50
C PRO A 103 1.40 7.91 5.95
N GLY A 104 1.60 9.18 6.33
CA GLY A 104 2.75 10.00 5.99
C GLY A 104 2.42 10.91 4.80
N PRO A 105 2.77 12.21 4.87
CA PRO A 105 2.58 13.08 3.73
C PRO A 105 3.51 12.65 2.59
N VAL A 106 2.99 12.68 1.37
CA VAL A 106 3.85 12.69 0.18
C VAL A 106 4.52 14.06 0.18
N THR A 107 5.76 14.14 0.68
CA THR A 107 6.55 15.35 0.44
C THR A 107 7.00 15.29 -1.00
N PHE A 108 6.56 16.24 -1.82
CA PHE A 108 7.23 16.49 -3.09
C PHE A 108 8.48 17.27 -2.72
N ASP A 109 9.64 16.70 -3.01
CA ASP A 109 10.89 17.42 -2.81
C ASP A 109 10.89 18.48 -3.92
N GLU A 110 10.61 19.73 -3.56
CA GLU A 110 10.54 20.83 -4.52
C GLU A 110 11.86 20.87 -5.31
N PRO A 111 11.83 20.62 -6.64
CA PRO A 111 13.02 20.59 -7.46
C PRO A 111 13.51 22.04 -7.64
N GLY A 112 14.30 22.54 -6.68
CA GLY A 112 14.85 23.89 -6.79
C GLY A 112 15.50 24.46 -5.54
N GLN A 113 15.24 23.92 -4.34
CA GLN A 113 15.86 24.46 -3.12
C GLN A 113 17.24 23.83 -2.83
N SER A 114 18.00 23.56 -3.89
CA SER A 114 19.41 23.22 -3.77
C SER A 114 20.22 24.49 -3.56
N ARG A 115 20.43 24.82 -2.27
CA ARG A 115 21.47 25.70 -1.71
C ARG A 115 21.53 27.12 -2.28
N ASP A 116 21.37 28.07 -1.39
CA ASP A 116 21.81 29.47 -1.53
C ASP A 116 23.26 29.50 -2.06
N ASP A 117 23.41 29.59 -3.38
CA ASP A 117 24.55 30.24 -4.00
C ASP A 117 24.07 31.69 -4.22
N GLU A 118 24.54 32.58 -3.34
CA GLU A 118 24.32 34.03 -3.41
C GLU A 118 24.90 34.57 -4.73
N GLY A 119 24.13 34.44 -5.81
CA GLY A 119 24.55 34.81 -7.15
C GLY A 119 23.35 35.00 -8.04
N SER A 120 22.66 36.11 -7.83
CA SER A 120 21.52 36.60 -8.59
C SER A 120 21.70 36.48 -10.11
N GLU A 121 21.06 35.51 -10.74
CA GLU A 121 20.52 35.66 -12.08
C GLU A 121 19.13 35.02 -12.08
N GLU A 122 18.12 35.82 -12.37
CA GLU A 122 16.73 35.39 -12.52
C GLU A 122 16.69 34.24 -13.52
N VAL A 123 16.53 33.00 -13.04
CA VAL A 123 16.22 31.86 -13.91
C VAL A 123 14.85 32.13 -14.50
N GLY A 124 14.85 32.69 -15.70
CA GLY A 124 13.65 33.13 -16.40
C GLY A 124 12.70 31.96 -16.60
N LEU A 125 11.41 32.20 -16.42
CA LEU A 125 10.32 31.22 -16.61
C LEU A 125 10.45 30.41 -17.92
N THR A 126 11.07 30.99 -18.94
CA THR A 126 11.40 30.38 -20.23
C THR A 126 12.46 29.29 -20.17
N GLU A 127 13.39 29.31 -19.22
CA GLU A 127 14.42 28.27 -19.06
C GLU A 127 13.87 27.05 -18.32
N ALA A 128 13.00 27.27 -17.33
CA ALA A 128 12.24 26.20 -16.68
C ALA A 128 11.24 25.52 -17.64
N LEU A 129 10.74 26.24 -18.66
CA LEU A 129 9.86 25.70 -19.69
C LEU A 129 10.61 25.04 -20.86
N ASN A 130 11.91 25.28 -21.03
CA ASN A 130 12.72 24.78 -22.13
C ASN A 130 13.76 23.73 -21.74
N SER A 131 13.78 23.25 -20.48
CA SER A 131 14.67 22.14 -20.09
C SER A 131 14.32 20.89 -20.91
N PRO A 132 15.19 20.40 -21.82
CA PRO A 132 14.77 19.43 -22.83
C PRO A 132 14.51 18.00 -22.34
N ASP A 133 14.82 17.64 -21.09
CA ASP A 133 15.10 16.22 -20.79
C ASP A 133 14.37 15.56 -19.60
N ASP A 134 13.51 16.21 -18.81
CA ASP A 134 12.89 15.54 -17.63
C ASP A 134 11.35 15.54 -17.57
N PHE A 135 10.66 15.95 -18.65
CA PHE A 135 9.19 16.01 -18.69
C PHE A 135 8.48 14.69 -19.08
N PHE A 136 9.18 13.56 -19.17
CA PHE A 136 8.55 12.26 -19.47
C PHE A 136 7.84 11.60 -18.28
N CYS A 137 7.80 12.23 -17.11
CA CYS A 137 6.74 11.95 -16.14
C CYS A 137 5.45 12.63 -16.61
N SER A 138 4.77 12.03 -17.60
CA SER A 138 3.39 12.36 -17.99
C SER A 138 2.44 12.00 -16.84
N GLY A 139 2.49 12.81 -15.78
CA GLY A 139 1.51 12.86 -14.72
C GLY A 139 0.24 13.46 -15.29
N LYS A 140 -0.87 12.72 -15.13
CA LYS A 140 -2.21 13.28 -15.35
C LYS A 140 -2.32 14.54 -14.48
N MET A 141 -2.45 15.69 -15.14
CA MET A 141 -2.86 16.92 -14.47
C MET A 141 -4.31 16.73 -14.04
N VAL A 142 -4.55 16.55 -12.75
CA VAL A 142 -5.88 16.75 -12.18
C VAL A 142 -6.19 18.23 -12.30
N SER A 143 -7.26 18.62 -13.00
CA SER A 143 -7.73 20.01 -13.10
C SER A 143 -8.10 20.55 -11.70
N GLY A 144 -7.10 20.97 -10.94
CA GLY A 144 -7.22 21.48 -9.57
C GLY A 144 -6.00 21.28 -8.67
N LEU A 145 -5.00 20.49 -9.06
CA LEU A 145 -3.70 20.38 -8.36
C LEU A 145 -2.58 20.30 -9.41
N LEU A 146 -1.71 21.30 -9.45
CA LEU A 146 -0.77 21.53 -10.56
C LEU A 146 0.64 21.03 -10.22
N GLU A 147 0.78 19.76 -9.82
CA GLU A 147 2.09 19.14 -9.58
C GLU A 147 2.21 17.75 -10.24
N PRO A 148 3.32 17.45 -10.93
CA PRO A 148 3.58 16.15 -11.53
C PRO A 148 3.85 15.09 -10.45
N ILE A 149 3.01 14.05 -10.42
CA ILE A 149 3.18 12.89 -9.55
C ILE A 149 4.40 12.07 -10.03
N THR A 150 5.56 12.29 -9.41
CA THR A 150 6.81 11.54 -9.69
C THR A 150 6.94 10.25 -8.88
N ALA A 151 6.04 9.98 -7.92
CA ALA A 151 6.07 8.75 -7.13
C ALA A 151 5.30 7.61 -7.83
N PRO A 152 5.93 6.45 -8.12
CA PRO A 152 5.32 5.37 -8.90
C PRO A 152 4.16 4.63 -8.21
N PHE A 153 3.68 5.07 -7.04
CA PHE A 153 2.70 4.39 -6.18
C PHE A 153 1.50 5.27 -5.78
N VAL A 154 1.30 6.39 -6.46
CA VAL A 154 0.25 7.36 -6.15
C VAL A 154 -0.86 7.20 -7.20
N ASP A 155 -1.97 6.57 -6.81
CA ASP A 155 -3.16 6.46 -7.67
C ASP A 155 -4.10 7.64 -7.42
N ASP A 156 -4.59 8.25 -8.51
CA ASP A 156 -5.54 9.36 -8.51
C ASP A 156 -6.89 8.91 -7.97
N VAL A 157 -7.18 9.25 -6.71
CA VAL A 157 -8.52 9.13 -6.13
C VAL A 157 -9.13 10.52 -6.11
N SER A 158 -10.23 10.72 -6.88
CA SER A 158 -10.97 11.98 -6.98
C SER A 158 -11.78 12.34 -5.73
N LEU A 159 -11.31 11.91 -4.56
CA LEU A 159 -11.71 12.41 -3.25
C LEU A 159 -10.42 12.90 -2.61
N ARG A 160 -10.12 14.18 -2.87
CA ARG A 160 -9.05 14.97 -2.27
C ARG A 160 -9.02 14.67 -0.77
N TRP A 161 -8.02 13.91 -0.29
CA TRP A 161 -7.22 14.05 0.95
C TRP A 161 -6.17 12.91 0.99
N ARG A 162 -4.88 13.29 0.85
CA ARG A 162 -3.63 12.51 1.02
C ARG A 162 -3.57 11.15 0.30
N VAL A 163 -2.85 11.10 -0.81
CA VAL A 163 -2.55 9.82 -1.48
C VAL A 163 -1.54 9.04 -0.62
N PRO A 164 -1.93 7.88 -0.07
CA PRO A 164 -1.03 7.07 0.71
C PRO A 164 0.02 6.43 -0.20
N LEU A 165 1.28 6.53 0.20
CA LEU A 165 2.37 5.83 -0.48
C LEU A 165 2.14 4.31 -0.37
N ARG A 166 1.80 3.70 -1.51
CA ARG A 166 1.58 2.26 -1.72
C ARG A 166 0.29 1.75 -1.07
N LEU A 167 -0.84 1.98 -1.74
CA LEU A 167 -2.17 1.58 -1.32
C LEU A 167 -2.47 0.12 -1.68
N ASP A 168 -3.03 -0.66 -0.74
CA ASP A 168 -3.39 -2.07 -0.97
C ASP A 168 -4.88 -2.25 -1.32
N SER A 169 -5.82 -1.53 -0.74
CA SER A 169 -7.24 -1.69 -1.08
C SER A 169 -8.06 -0.44 -0.77
N ILE A 170 -8.94 -0.05 -1.70
CA ILE A 170 -9.99 0.95 -1.47
C ILE A 170 -11.30 0.18 -1.24
N GLY A 171 -11.67 0.00 0.02
CA GLY A 171 -13.03 -0.41 0.34
C GLY A 171 -13.96 0.80 0.25
N ASN A 172 -14.80 0.87 -0.80
CA ASN A 172 -15.80 1.95 -1.01
C ASN A 172 -16.82 2.12 0.15
N SER A 173 -16.80 1.23 1.14
CA SER A 173 -17.70 1.18 2.29
C SER A 173 -17.00 1.34 3.65
N VAL A 174 -15.69 1.57 3.69
CA VAL A 174 -14.96 1.86 4.94
C VAL A 174 -14.47 3.31 4.87
N PRO A 175 -15.14 4.25 5.53
CA PRO A 175 -14.76 5.66 5.45
C PRO A 175 -13.62 6.05 6.40
N LEU A 176 -12.92 5.04 6.90
CA LEU A 176 -11.67 5.26 7.59
C LEU A 176 -10.63 5.41 6.49
N GLU A 177 -9.96 6.56 6.44
CA GLU A 177 -8.67 6.77 5.78
C GLU A 177 -7.57 5.86 6.37
N LEU A 178 -7.90 4.63 6.79
CA LEU A 178 -6.95 3.55 6.97
C LEU A 178 -6.56 3.05 5.57
N ALA A 179 -5.97 3.97 4.82
CA ALA A 179 -5.04 3.57 3.82
C ALA A 179 -3.92 2.80 4.54
N TRP A 180 -3.91 1.49 4.34
CA TRP A 180 -2.78 0.66 4.73
C TRP A 180 -1.66 0.99 3.76
N GLY A 181 -0.90 2.02 4.13
CA GLY A 181 0.28 2.45 3.41
C GLY A 181 1.52 1.74 3.93
N HIS A 182 2.64 2.05 3.28
CA HIS A 182 3.96 1.53 3.62
C HIS A 182 4.27 1.53 5.14
N ARG A 183 3.90 2.58 5.87
CA ARG A 183 4.26 2.75 7.31
C ARG A 183 3.41 1.94 8.28
N THR A 184 2.15 1.67 7.96
CA THR A 184 1.19 0.97 8.83
C THR A 184 1.07 -0.51 8.49
N TYR A 185 1.58 -0.92 7.32
CA TYR A 185 1.45 -2.28 6.83
C TYR A 185 1.97 -3.38 7.78
N PRO A 186 3.13 -3.26 8.46
CA PRO A 186 3.56 -4.30 9.39
C PRO A 186 2.72 -4.38 10.66
N ALA A 187 2.21 -3.24 11.14
CA ALA A 187 1.26 -3.20 12.25
C ALA A 187 -0.07 -3.87 11.86
N PHE A 188 -0.47 -3.77 10.59
CA PHE A 188 -1.65 -4.43 10.07
C PHE A 188 -1.47 -5.95 10.03
N LEU A 189 -0.35 -6.44 9.48
CA LEU A 189 -0.03 -7.87 9.50
C LEU A 189 0.08 -8.42 10.92
N HIS A 190 0.67 -7.64 11.83
CA HIS A 190 0.77 -8.00 13.24
C HIS A 190 -0.62 -8.07 13.91
N PHE A 191 -1.49 -7.09 13.65
CA PHE A 191 -2.89 -7.12 14.11
C PHE A 191 -3.62 -8.38 13.65
N LEU A 192 -3.54 -8.70 12.35
CA LEU A 192 -4.14 -9.91 11.77
C LEU A 192 -3.58 -11.20 12.37
N LEU A 193 -2.28 -11.25 12.63
CA LEU A 193 -1.65 -12.39 13.29
C LEU A 193 -2.16 -12.56 14.72
N CYS A 194 -2.18 -11.49 15.52
CA CYS A 194 -2.63 -11.53 16.91
C CYS A 194 -4.09 -11.95 17.03
N ILE A 195 -4.99 -11.41 16.21
CA ILE A 195 -6.41 -11.81 16.24
C ILE A 195 -6.60 -13.27 15.83
N THR A 196 -5.82 -13.75 14.85
CA THR A 196 -5.86 -15.16 14.42
C THR A 196 -5.37 -16.10 15.52
N LEU A 197 -4.25 -15.75 16.16
CA LEU A 197 -3.71 -16.50 17.30
C LEU A 197 -4.68 -16.49 18.48
N LEU A 198 -5.32 -15.36 18.79
CA LEU A 198 -6.31 -15.27 19.85
C LEU A 198 -7.55 -16.13 19.55
N ALA A 199 -8.11 -16.01 18.35
CA ALA A 199 -9.30 -16.76 17.95
C ALA A 199 -9.04 -18.27 17.92
N SER A 200 -7.90 -18.70 17.37
CA SER A 200 -7.51 -20.11 17.33
C SER A 200 -7.23 -20.65 18.73
N TYR A 201 -6.57 -19.88 19.60
CA TYR A 201 -6.32 -20.27 20.98
C TYR A 201 -7.64 -20.47 21.75
N ILE A 202 -8.57 -19.51 21.66
CA ILE A 202 -9.90 -19.60 22.28
C ILE A 202 -10.66 -20.82 21.75
N ALA A 203 -10.62 -21.06 20.44
CA ALA A 203 -11.27 -22.23 19.83
C ALA A 203 -10.73 -23.55 20.38
N VAL A 204 -9.40 -23.67 20.50
CA VAL A 204 -8.75 -24.88 21.00
C VAL A 204 -9.11 -25.13 22.47
N ILE A 205 -8.99 -24.12 23.35
CA ILE A 205 -9.32 -24.30 24.78
C ILE A 205 -10.81 -24.59 24.99
N ALA A 206 -11.69 -23.97 24.19
CA ALA A 206 -13.12 -24.20 24.26
C ALA A 206 -13.49 -25.61 23.76
N ALA A 207 -12.86 -26.09 22.69
CA ALA A 207 -13.09 -27.44 22.17
C ALA A 207 -12.65 -28.53 23.17
N TYR A 208 -11.49 -28.34 23.83
CA TYR A 208 -11.05 -29.25 24.88
C TYR A 208 -12.00 -29.25 26.08
N SER A 209 -12.50 -28.08 26.47
CA SER A 209 -13.46 -27.98 27.56
C SER A 209 -14.79 -28.65 27.21
N LEU A 210 -15.31 -28.40 26.01
CA LEU A 210 -16.56 -28.97 25.55
C LEU A 210 -16.48 -30.51 25.47
N TYR A 211 -15.33 -31.05 25.05
CA TYR A 211 -15.07 -32.48 25.11
C TYR A 211 -15.12 -33.02 26.55
N TYR A 212 -14.56 -32.29 27.51
CA TYR A 212 -14.66 -32.64 28.93
C TYR A 212 -16.12 -32.55 29.43
N ALA A 213 -16.88 -31.54 28.99
CA ALA A 213 -18.29 -31.38 29.35
C ALA A 213 -19.17 -32.54 28.87
N PHE A 214 -18.95 -33.03 27.65
CA PHE A 214 -19.67 -34.18 27.14
C PHE A 214 -19.31 -35.50 27.82
N THR A 215 -18.09 -35.63 28.34
CA THR A 215 -17.67 -36.83 29.05
C THR A 215 -18.13 -36.85 30.52
N HIS A 216 -18.43 -35.69 31.10
CA HIS A 216 -18.81 -35.56 32.52
C HIS A 216 -20.03 -34.64 32.74
N PRO A 217 -21.20 -34.96 32.14
CA PRO A 217 -22.35 -34.05 32.09
C PRO A 217 -22.92 -33.67 33.46
N TYR A 218 -22.76 -34.52 34.48
CA TYR A 218 -23.28 -34.26 35.83
C TYR A 218 -22.38 -33.37 36.70
N THR A 219 -21.17 -33.06 36.24
CA THR A 219 -20.19 -32.27 37.03
C THR A 219 -20.18 -30.80 36.67
N ILE A 220 -20.84 -30.42 35.58
CA ILE A 220 -20.73 -29.09 34.97
C ILE A 220 -22.11 -28.44 34.94
N ASP A 221 -22.10 -27.12 35.17
CA ASP A 221 -23.30 -26.29 35.10
C ASP A 221 -23.85 -26.22 33.67
N GLU A 222 -25.17 -26.17 33.52
CA GLU A 222 -25.87 -26.24 32.23
C GLU A 222 -25.49 -25.09 31.29
N VAL A 223 -25.11 -23.93 31.84
CA VAL A 223 -24.79 -22.71 31.09
C VAL A 223 -23.35 -22.72 30.55
N THR A 224 -22.43 -23.43 31.22
CA THR A 224 -21.00 -23.40 30.86
C THR A 224 -20.73 -23.98 29.47
N PRO A 225 -21.28 -25.16 29.09
CA PRO A 225 -21.12 -25.71 27.74
C PRO A 225 -21.69 -24.80 26.64
N VAL A 226 -22.71 -23.97 26.95
CA VAL A 226 -23.27 -23.02 25.98
C VAL A 226 -22.24 -21.94 25.64
N HIS A 227 -21.58 -21.36 26.64
CA HIS A 227 -20.50 -20.40 26.41
C HIS A 227 -19.32 -21.04 25.67
N GLU A 228 -18.94 -22.26 26.04
CA GLU A 228 -17.86 -23.01 25.37
C GLU A 228 -18.18 -23.28 23.90
N LEU A 229 -19.40 -23.73 23.59
CA LEU A 229 -19.85 -23.99 22.23
C LEU A 229 -19.83 -22.71 21.39
N LEU A 230 -20.38 -21.61 21.92
CA LEU A 230 -20.44 -20.32 21.22
C LEU A 230 -19.04 -19.73 20.99
N LEU A 231 -18.16 -19.77 22.01
CA LEU A 231 -16.79 -19.30 21.90
C LEU A 231 -15.96 -20.16 20.93
N GLY A 232 -16.11 -21.49 21.02
CA GLY A 232 -15.46 -22.44 20.13
C GLY A 232 -15.86 -22.20 18.67
N PHE A 233 -17.17 -22.12 18.40
CA PHE A 233 -17.69 -21.85 17.07
C PHE A 233 -17.24 -20.48 16.54
N ALA A 234 -17.37 -19.42 17.32
CA ALA A 234 -16.93 -18.09 16.93
C ALA A 234 -15.42 -18.07 16.63
N GLY A 235 -14.59 -18.67 17.50
CA GLY A 235 -13.15 -18.77 17.31
C GLY A 235 -12.78 -19.50 16.02
N ILE A 236 -13.46 -20.60 15.68
CA ILE A 236 -13.27 -21.33 14.42
C ILE A 236 -13.63 -20.45 13.22
N VAL A 237 -14.80 -19.81 13.23
CA VAL A 237 -15.26 -18.95 12.13
C VAL A 237 -14.28 -17.78 11.90
N PHE A 238 -13.90 -17.07 12.97
CA PHE A 238 -12.93 -15.98 12.86
C PHE A 238 -11.56 -16.47 12.38
N THR A 239 -11.06 -17.59 12.90
CA THR A 239 -9.80 -18.17 12.44
C THR A 239 -9.86 -18.49 10.95
N LEU A 240 -10.93 -19.13 10.46
CA LEU A 240 -11.06 -19.47 9.04
C LEU A 240 -11.13 -18.23 8.15
N VAL A 241 -11.95 -17.24 8.51
CA VAL A 241 -12.11 -16.00 7.72
C VAL A 241 -10.80 -15.23 7.68
N ILE A 242 -10.13 -15.05 8.82
CA ILE A 242 -8.91 -14.25 8.90
C ILE A 242 -7.73 -15.00 8.29
N VAL A 243 -7.61 -16.32 8.47
CA VAL A 243 -6.57 -17.13 7.79
C VAL A 243 -6.77 -17.10 6.27
N LEU A 244 -8.01 -17.19 5.77
CA LEU A 244 -8.27 -17.06 4.34
C LEU A 244 -7.83 -15.68 3.82
N PHE A 245 -8.12 -14.62 4.56
CA PHE A 245 -7.68 -13.28 4.23
C PHE A 245 -6.16 -13.10 4.33
N CYS A 246 -5.53 -13.63 5.38
CA CYS A 246 -4.08 -13.61 5.58
C CYS A 246 -3.34 -14.46 4.56
N THR A 247 -3.92 -15.56 4.09
CA THR A 247 -3.34 -16.37 3.02
C THR A 247 -3.53 -15.70 1.68
N PHE A 248 -4.62 -14.95 1.45
CA PHE A 248 -4.74 -14.12 0.25
C PHE A 248 -3.67 -13.01 0.22
N ILE A 249 -3.57 -12.23 1.29
CA ILE A 249 -2.53 -11.19 1.44
C ILE A 249 -1.13 -11.80 1.45
N GLY A 250 -0.97 -12.90 2.19
CA GLY A 250 0.27 -13.65 2.31
C GLY A 250 0.69 -14.27 1.00
N VAL A 251 -0.21 -14.80 0.18
CA VAL A 251 0.10 -15.26 -1.18
C VAL A 251 0.52 -14.08 -2.06
N ALA A 252 -0.16 -12.94 -1.93
CA ALA A 252 0.24 -11.72 -2.64
C ALA A 252 1.65 -11.23 -2.23
N LEU A 253 2.05 -11.38 -0.97
CA LEU A 253 3.36 -10.93 -0.47
C LEU A 253 4.49 -11.98 -0.50
N ALA A 254 4.14 -13.23 -0.20
CA ALA A 254 5.02 -14.18 0.45
C ALA A 254 4.37 -15.55 0.60
N SER A 255 4.31 -16.35 -0.46
CA SER A 255 3.91 -17.76 -0.33
C SER A 255 4.77 -18.49 0.73
N PHE A 256 4.19 -18.69 1.92
CA PHE A 256 4.79 -19.20 3.16
C PHE A 256 4.69 -20.73 3.29
N THR A 257 4.22 -21.44 2.26
CA THR A 257 4.17 -22.90 2.32
C THR A 257 5.53 -23.47 1.92
N ASP A 258 6.10 -24.20 2.89
CA ASP A 258 7.37 -24.94 2.86
C ASP A 258 7.35 -26.14 1.89
N SER A 259 6.65 -26.00 0.76
CA SER A 259 6.70 -26.98 -0.32
C SER A 259 8.09 -26.89 -0.97
N PRO A 260 8.76 -28.04 -1.20
CA PRO A 260 10.11 -28.06 -1.74
C PRO A 260 10.14 -27.26 -3.06
N PRO A 261 11.24 -26.52 -3.29
CA PRO A 261 11.35 -25.60 -4.41
C PRO A 261 11.15 -26.38 -5.71
N ARG A 262 9.98 -26.24 -6.33
CA ARG A 262 9.91 -26.48 -7.77
C ARG A 262 10.80 -25.43 -8.41
N PRO A 263 11.84 -25.81 -9.18
CA PRO A 263 12.88 -24.89 -9.63
C PRO A 263 12.38 -23.70 -10.47
N ASN A 264 11.10 -23.71 -10.88
CA ASN A 264 10.52 -22.69 -11.76
C ASN A 264 9.24 -22.02 -11.22
N CYS A 265 8.83 -22.23 -9.96
CA CYS A 265 7.66 -21.57 -9.38
C CYS A 265 8.07 -20.54 -8.31
N SER A 266 8.87 -19.57 -8.73
CA SER A 266 9.32 -18.46 -7.89
C SER A 266 8.23 -17.40 -7.75
N ASN A 267 7.01 -17.73 -7.31
CA ASN A 267 5.88 -16.78 -7.20
C ASN A 267 5.81 -16.09 -5.83
N ARG A 268 6.85 -15.31 -5.49
CA ARG A 268 6.82 -14.41 -4.32
C ARG A 268 7.03 -12.98 -4.81
N THR A 269 5.94 -12.30 -5.17
CA THR A 269 6.01 -10.93 -5.67
C THR A 269 5.94 -9.94 -4.53
N ASN A 270 6.74 -8.87 -4.59
CA ASN A 270 6.56 -7.72 -3.72
C ASN A 270 5.51 -6.78 -4.33
N GLN A 271 4.35 -7.34 -4.70
CA GLN A 271 3.29 -6.59 -5.35
C GLN A 271 2.23 -6.21 -4.33
N THR A 272 1.72 -4.98 -4.43
CA THR A 272 0.52 -4.61 -3.68
C THR A 272 -0.70 -5.33 -4.23
N THR A 273 -1.78 -5.33 -3.46
CA THR A 273 -3.06 -5.88 -3.94
C THR A 273 -3.57 -5.11 -5.15
N ILE A 274 -3.37 -3.79 -5.22
CA ILE A 274 -3.71 -2.97 -6.40
C ILE A 274 -2.84 -3.36 -7.59
N GLU A 275 -1.53 -3.52 -7.40
CA GLU A 275 -0.63 -3.96 -8.45
C GLU A 275 -1.00 -5.35 -8.95
N ASN A 276 -1.46 -6.25 -8.09
CA ASN A 276 -1.88 -7.58 -8.48
C ASN A 276 -3.21 -7.58 -9.28
N ILE A 277 -4.15 -6.69 -8.93
CA ILE A 277 -5.47 -6.61 -9.58
C ILE A 277 -5.43 -5.77 -10.86
N SER A 278 -4.57 -4.76 -10.94
CA SER A 278 -4.52 -3.78 -12.04
C SER A 278 -3.30 -3.99 -12.94
N PRO A 279 -3.41 -4.84 -13.99
CA PRO A 279 -2.30 -5.12 -14.89
C PRO A 279 -1.86 -3.89 -15.69
N PHE A 280 -2.74 -2.91 -15.86
CA PHE A 280 -2.47 -1.69 -16.62
C PHE A 280 -1.63 -0.66 -15.85
N LEU A 281 -1.40 -0.85 -14.54
CA LEU A 281 -0.38 -0.09 -13.81
C LEU A 281 1.04 -0.37 -14.31
N LEU A 282 1.22 -1.38 -15.16
CA LEU A 282 2.49 -1.60 -15.83
C LEU A 282 2.79 -0.52 -16.90
N LEU A 283 1.75 0.10 -17.48
CA LEU A 283 1.90 1.05 -18.59
C LEU A 283 2.65 2.32 -18.18
N ARG A 284 2.43 2.80 -16.94
CA ARG A 284 3.17 3.94 -16.37
C ARG A 284 4.67 3.70 -16.19
N HIS A 285 5.12 2.46 -16.35
CA HIS A 285 6.53 2.07 -16.23
C HIS A 285 7.15 1.68 -17.56
N LEU A 286 6.41 1.80 -18.67
CA LEU A 286 6.99 1.54 -19.98
C LEU A 286 8.07 2.58 -20.29
N PRO A 287 9.20 2.17 -20.88
CA PRO A 287 10.12 3.13 -21.48
C PRO A 287 9.44 3.81 -22.68
N VAL A 288 10.00 4.95 -23.09
CA VAL A 288 9.60 5.70 -24.29
C VAL A 288 9.40 4.73 -25.46
N LEU A 289 8.22 4.81 -26.08
CA LEU A 289 7.87 3.91 -27.17
C LEU A 289 8.84 4.09 -28.35
N PRO A 290 9.31 3.01 -29.00
CA PRO A 290 10.19 3.13 -30.14
C PRO A 290 9.49 3.91 -31.26
N SER A 291 10.03 5.09 -31.58
CA SER A 291 9.55 5.89 -32.72
C SER A 291 9.78 5.12 -34.02
N PRO A 292 8.81 5.08 -34.95
CA PRO A 292 9.01 4.41 -36.22
C PRO A 292 10.14 5.14 -36.95
N ASN A 293 11.20 4.41 -37.31
CA ASN A 293 12.38 4.98 -37.96
C ASN A 293 11.93 5.91 -39.11
N PRO A 294 12.36 7.19 -39.12
CA PRO A 294 11.97 8.12 -40.15
C PRO A 294 12.49 7.59 -41.49
N SER A 295 11.60 7.00 -42.29
CA SER A 295 11.94 6.58 -43.64
C SER A 295 12.16 7.84 -44.48
N PRO A 296 13.34 8.02 -45.10
CA PRO A 296 13.76 9.29 -45.70
C PRO A 296 13.01 9.69 -46.99
N SER A 297 11.90 9.05 -47.32
CA SER A 297 11.23 9.20 -48.62
C SER A 297 9.76 9.59 -48.56
N HIS A 298 9.19 9.94 -47.39
CA HIS A 298 7.82 10.46 -47.34
C HIS A 298 7.58 11.33 -46.11
N ASP A 299 7.39 12.64 -46.31
CA ASP A 299 7.05 13.68 -45.31
C ASP A 299 5.65 13.51 -44.67
N GLN A 300 5.15 12.28 -44.53
CA GLN A 300 3.90 12.00 -43.84
C GLN A 300 4.22 11.28 -42.54
N GLY A 301 4.23 12.07 -41.45
CA GLY A 301 4.51 11.60 -40.10
C GLY A 301 3.57 10.48 -39.69
N TYR A 302 4.06 9.24 -39.77
CA TYR A 302 3.44 8.09 -39.09
C TYR A 302 3.72 8.23 -37.60
N HIS A 303 2.92 9.05 -36.93
CA HIS A 303 2.83 9.00 -35.48
C HIS A 303 2.07 7.73 -35.11
N HIS A 304 2.66 6.86 -34.28
CA HIS A 304 1.89 5.80 -33.63
C HIS A 304 0.73 6.45 -32.86
N ARG A 305 -0.43 5.78 -32.84
CA ARG A 305 -1.65 6.34 -32.26
C ARG A 305 -1.60 6.41 -30.72
N LEU A 306 -0.67 5.69 -30.12
CA LEU A 306 -0.48 5.55 -28.69
C LEU A 306 0.24 6.78 -28.10
N SER A 307 -0.28 7.28 -26.97
CA SER A 307 0.44 8.25 -26.15
C SER A 307 1.69 7.63 -25.49
N ASP A 308 2.57 8.47 -24.98
CA ASP A 308 3.76 8.05 -24.23
C ASP A 308 3.71 8.63 -22.80
N PRO A 309 3.39 7.82 -21.76
CA PRO A 309 3.09 6.39 -21.80
C PRO A 309 1.64 6.11 -22.28
N PRO A 310 1.40 4.94 -22.89
CA PRO A 310 0.09 4.61 -23.46
C PRO A 310 -1.00 4.47 -22.37
N LEU A 311 -2.18 5.03 -22.64
CA LEU A 311 -3.32 4.93 -21.73
C LEU A 311 -4.15 3.66 -22.01
N GLU A 312 -4.76 3.08 -20.97
CA GLU A 312 -5.53 1.83 -21.10
C GLU A 312 -6.61 1.90 -22.19
N HIS A 313 -7.29 3.04 -22.32
CA HIS A 313 -8.37 3.21 -23.28
C HIS A 313 -7.88 3.31 -24.73
N GLU A 314 -6.61 3.66 -24.95
CA GLU A 314 -5.98 3.73 -26.27
C GLU A 314 -5.59 2.35 -26.79
N LEU A 315 -5.40 1.38 -25.88
CA LEU A 315 -4.99 0.03 -26.23
C LEU A 315 -6.13 -0.75 -26.90
N SER A 316 -5.81 -1.34 -28.05
CA SER A 316 -6.63 -2.33 -28.72
C SER A 316 -6.79 -3.61 -27.88
N TYR A 317 -7.82 -4.42 -28.17
CA TYR A 317 -8.04 -5.69 -27.49
C TYR A 317 -6.81 -6.63 -27.46
N PRO A 318 -6.09 -6.87 -28.58
CA PRO A 318 -4.89 -7.73 -28.55
C PRO A 318 -3.76 -7.12 -27.70
N GLN A 319 -3.56 -5.80 -27.72
CA GLN A 319 -2.60 -5.11 -26.86
C GLN A 319 -2.94 -5.27 -25.38
N ARG A 320 -4.22 -5.12 -25.01
CA ARG A 320 -4.67 -5.32 -23.61
C ARG A 320 -4.41 -6.74 -23.12
N ARG A 321 -4.60 -7.75 -23.97
CA ARG A 321 -4.27 -9.14 -23.63
C ARG A 321 -2.77 -9.31 -23.42
N LEU A 322 -1.95 -8.70 -24.28
CA LEU A 322 -0.50 -8.74 -24.17
C LEU A 322 -0.01 -8.11 -22.86
N VAL A 323 -0.58 -6.96 -22.46
CA VAL A 323 -0.28 -6.33 -21.15
C VAL A 323 -0.68 -7.24 -19.98
N LYS A 324 -1.84 -7.90 -20.05
CA LYS A 324 -2.28 -8.85 -19.02
C LYS A 324 -1.35 -10.07 -18.91
N ASP A 325 -0.92 -10.61 -20.04
CA ASP A 325 0.01 -11.75 -20.08
C ASP A 325 1.39 -11.35 -19.56
N ALA A 326 1.85 -10.13 -19.90
CA ALA A 326 3.12 -9.58 -19.43
C ALA A 326 3.09 -9.24 -17.94
N HIS A 327 1.97 -8.76 -17.40
CA HIS A 327 1.82 -8.41 -15.98
C HIS A 327 2.12 -9.58 -15.03
N GLY A 328 1.74 -10.80 -15.39
CA GLY A 328 2.07 -12.00 -14.61
C GLY A 328 3.57 -12.35 -14.61
N GLN A 329 4.32 -11.88 -15.61
CA GLN A 329 5.75 -12.15 -15.79
C GLN A 329 6.63 -11.01 -15.28
N ILE A 330 6.20 -9.76 -15.45
CA ILE A 330 6.97 -8.56 -15.12
C ILE A 330 6.67 -8.14 -13.69
N ARG A 331 7.66 -8.35 -12.83
CA ARG A 331 7.57 -8.04 -11.40
C ARG A 331 8.55 -6.94 -11.06
N LEU A 332 8.09 -5.70 -11.17
CA LEU A 332 8.92 -4.51 -10.99
C LEU A 332 9.67 -4.47 -9.66
N TYR A 333 9.00 -4.82 -8.56
CA TYR A 333 9.55 -4.65 -7.21
C TYR A 333 10.00 -5.96 -6.56
N ASP A 334 10.00 -7.07 -7.31
CA ASP A 334 10.44 -8.37 -6.80
C ASP A 334 11.96 -8.51 -6.86
N ILE A 335 12.61 -8.45 -5.69
CA ILE A 335 14.06 -8.51 -5.53
C ILE A 335 14.50 -9.84 -4.90
N GLY A 336 13.59 -10.79 -4.83
CA GLY A 336 13.75 -12.05 -4.11
C GLY A 336 13.15 -12.00 -2.72
N TRP A 337 12.60 -13.14 -2.30
CA TRP A 337 11.75 -13.26 -1.12
C TRP A 337 12.35 -12.67 0.14
N ARG A 338 13.62 -12.96 0.44
CA ARG A 338 14.26 -12.48 1.67
C ARG A 338 14.33 -10.95 1.70
N LYS A 339 14.70 -10.32 0.59
CA LYS A 339 14.77 -8.86 0.47
C LYS A 339 13.38 -8.23 0.52
N ASN A 340 12.38 -8.88 -0.07
CA ASN A 340 10.98 -8.41 -0.01
C ASN A 340 10.47 -8.43 1.44
N TRP A 341 10.74 -9.50 2.20
CA TRP A 341 10.43 -9.57 3.64
C TRP A 341 11.24 -8.57 4.47
N GLU A 342 12.50 -8.35 4.12
CA GLU A 342 13.34 -7.34 4.75
C GLU A 342 12.83 -5.91 4.51
N GLN A 343 12.10 -5.64 3.42
CA GLN A 343 11.44 -4.35 3.22
C GLN A 343 10.25 -4.19 4.16
N VAL A 344 9.31 -5.14 4.11
CA VAL A 344 8.07 -5.10 4.91
C VAL A 344 8.40 -5.15 6.40
N PHE A 345 9.19 -6.13 6.80
CA PHE A 345 9.50 -6.40 8.20
C PHE A 345 10.88 -5.93 8.62
N GLY A 346 11.59 -5.15 7.80
CA GLY A 346 12.81 -4.48 8.22
C GLY A 346 13.95 -5.38 8.72
N PHE A 347 13.91 -6.69 8.45
CA PHE A 347 14.78 -7.72 9.05
C PHE A 347 16.30 -7.52 8.86
N GLY A 348 16.71 -6.57 8.02
CA GLY A 348 18.10 -6.31 7.66
C GLY A 348 18.54 -4.89 7.98
N TRP A 349 18.28 -4.36 9.18
CA TRP A 349 18.83 -3.08 9.65
C TRP A 349 20.34 -3.21 9.98
N ASP A 350 21.11 -3.75 9.03
CA ASP A 350 22.55 -3.99 9.17
C ASP A 350 23.40 -2.94 8.44
N GLY A 351 22.83 -1.99 7.70
CA GLY A 351 23.67 -1.18 6.82
C GLY A 351 23.11 0.08 6.18
N TYR A 352 22.43 0.96 6.91
CA TYR A 352 22.43 2.38 6.52
C TYR A 352 23.48 3.14 7.33
N GLY A 353 24.71 3.11 6.83
CA GLY A 353 25.66 4.22 6.88
C GLY A 353 26.25 4.69 8.21
N TYR A 354 25.83 4.19 9.38
CA TYR A 354 26.47 4.56 10.64
C TYR A 354 27.81 3.84 10.83
N ARG A 355 28.82 4.50 10.27
CA ARG A 355 30.26 4.38 10.49
C ARG A 355 30.56 4.12 11.98
N GLU A 356 31.25 3.01 12.27
CA GLU A 356 31.93 2.68 13.54
C GLU A 356 31.14 2.72 14.86
N GLU A 357 29.84 2.41 14.89
CA GLU A 357 29.19 2.13 16.18
C GLU A 357 29.62 0.75 16.73
N ARG A 358 30.15 0.70 17.97
CA ARG A 358 30.55 -0.53 18.70
C ARG A 358 29.51 -1.64 18.56
N GLU A 359 29.97 -2.87 18.31
CA GLU A 359 29.13 -4.06 18.10
C GLU A 359 28.11 -4.33 19.22
N GLU A 360 28.45 -3.98 20.47
CA GLU A 360 27.57 -4.19 21.62
C GLU A 360 26.31 -3.31 21.55
N SER A 361 26.44 -2.06 21.10
CA SER A 361 25.32 -1.15 20.89
C SER A 361 24.37 -1.67 19.80
N ARG A 362 24.90 -2.30 18.75
CA ARG A 362 24.10 -2.92 17.69
C ARG A 362 23.25 -4.08 18.21
N ARG A 363 23.82 -4.95 19.06
CA ARG A 363 23.07 -6.07 19.66
C ARG A 363 21.90 -5.58 20.52
N ARG A 364 22.12 -4.57 21.37
CA ARG A 364 21.05 -3.99 22.22
C ARG A 364 19.94 -3.34 21.39
N LYS A 365 20.30 -2.52 20.39
CA LYS A 365 19.33 -1.88 19.49
C LYS A 365 18.52 -2.91 18.69
N ARG A 366 19.16 -3.99 18.22
CA ARG A 366 18.49 -5.08 17.49
C ARG A 366 17.44 -5.79 18.35
N TRP A 367 17.75 -6.11 19.61
CA TRP A 367 16.78 -6.75 20.51
C TRP A 367 15.60 -5.82 20.84
N LEU A 368 15.87 -4.55 21.14
CA LEU A 368 14.81 -3.57 21.40
C LEU A 368 13.89 -3.39 20.20
N TRP A 369 14.45 -3.36 19.00
CA TRP A 369 13.69 -3.26 17.75
C TRP A 369 12.79 -4.47 17.51
N TRP A 370 13.30 -5.67 17.81
CA TRP A 370 12.50 -6.90 17.77
C TRP A 370 11.38 -6.89 18.79
N LEU A 371 11.65 -6.45 20.02
CA LEU A 371 10.64 -6.29 21.05
C LEU A 371 9.55 -5.31 20.61
N CYS A 372 9.93 -4.16 20.04
CA CYS A 372 8.98 -3.21 19.45
C CYS A 372 8.09 -3.84 18.38
N ARG A 373 8.66 -4.70 17.52
CA ARG A 373 7.89 -5.42 16.49
C ARG A 373 6.94 -6.46 17.06
N ILE A 374 7.36 -7.20 18.07
CA ILE A 374 6.50 -8.17 18.76
C ILE A 374 5.39 -7.44 19.54
N LEU A 375 5.66 -6.24 20.05
CA LEU A 375 4.67 -5.50 20.84
C LEU A 375 3.62 -4.81 19.99
N TYR A 376 3.99 -4.20 18.86
CA TYR A 376 3.07 -3.36 18.08
C TYR A 376 3.25 -3.45 16.55
N GLY A 377 3.97 -4.46 16.06
CA GLY A 377 4.21 -4.73 14.63
C GLY A 377 5.33 -3.90 13.99
N GLY A 378 5.67 -2.73 14.53
CA GLY A 378 6.78 -1.89 14.06
C GLY A 378 6.45 -1.03 12.82
N SER A 379 7.46 -0.75 11.98
CA SER A 379 7.37 0.06 10.74
C SER A 379 8.07 -0.66 9.60
N SER A 380 7.59 -0.45 8.37
CA SER A 380 8.36 -0.84 7.19
C SER A 380 9.62 0.02 7.09
N ASN A 381 10.65 -0.53 6.46
CA ASN A 381 11.86 0.21 6.13
C ASN A 381 11.68 0.95 4.80
N GLY A 382 12.25 2.15 4.71
CA GLY A 382 12.20 2.99 3.53
C GLY A 382 11.48 4.32 3.77
N ASP A 383 11.53 5.18 2.76
CA ASP A 383 10.79 6.43 2.69
C ASP A 383 9.33 6.21 2.24
N GLY A 384 9.04 5.03 1.66
CA GLY A 384 7.79 4.71 0.99
C GLY A 384 7.66 5.33 -0.40
N LYS A 385 8.63 6.14 -0.85
CA LYS A 385 8.65 6.80 -2.16
C LYS A 385 9.46 5.99 -3.16
N SER A 386 10.65 5.57 -2.74
CA SER A 386 11.59 4.82 -3.55
C SER A 386 11.60 3.36 -3.12
N PHE A 387 11.41 2.47 -4.09
CA PHE A 387 11.49 1.04 -3.87
C PHE A 387 12.54 0.46 -4.82
N PRO A 388 13.39 -0.47 -4.35
CA PRO A 388 14.41 -1.01 -5.22
C PRO A 388 13.74 -1.89 -6.29
N LYS A 389 14.10 -1.62 -7.54
CA LYS A 389 13.53 -2.28 -8.72
C LYS A 389 14.31 -3.54 -9.08
N ASN A 390 13.61 -4.48 -9.71
CA ASN A 390 14.21 -5.66 -10.30
C ASN A 390 14.98 -5.27 -11.56
N VAL A 391 16.29 -5.52 -11.62
CA VAL A 391 17.12 -5.17 -12.78
C VAL A 391 16.62 -5.82 -14.09
N ARG A 392 15.93 -6.97 -13.99
CA ARG A 392 15.35 -7.64 -15.17
C ARG A 392 14.05 -7.03 -15.64
N SER A 393 13.34 -6.25 -14.82
CA SER A 393 12.05 -5.70 -15.23
C SER A 393 12.20 -4.72 -16.38
N ASP A 394 13.30 -3.98 -16.45
CA ASP A 394 13.51 -2.94 -17.46
C ASP A 394 13.65 -3.56 -18.87
N GLU A 395 14.36 -4.68 -18.99
CA GLU A 395 14.47 -5.43 -20.24
C GLU A 395 13.09 -5.97 -20.71
N LEU A 396 12.30 -6.50 -19.77
CA LEU A 396 10.98 -7.03 -20.06
C LEU A 396 9.97 -5.92 -20.41
N LEU A 397 10.06 -4.76 -19.76
CA LEU A 397 9.26 -3.57 -20.09
C LEU A 397 9.61 -3.03 -21.47
N ALA A 398 10.90 -2.98 -21.82
CA ALA A 398 11.35 -2.60 -23.16
C ALA A 398 10.90 -3.60 -24.24
N ARG A 399 10.84 -4.89 -23.91
CA ARG A 399 10.27 -5.91 -24.80
C ARG A 399 8.77 -5.71 -24.98
N LEU A 400 8.03 -5.46 -23.89
CA LEU A 400 6.61 -5.18 -23.92
C LEU A 400 6.29 -3.94 -24.78
N ALA A 401 7.01 -2.84 -24.61
CA ALA A 401 6.87 -1.63 -25.41
C ALA A 401 7.00 -1.91 -26.92
N ARG A 402 8.02 -2.67 -27.32
CA ARG A 402 8.21 -3.10 -28.71
C ARG A 402 7.07 -3.98 -29.22
N GLU A 403 6.61 -4.92 -28.42
CA GLU A 403 5.50 -5.81 -28.79
C GLU A 403 4.18 -5.05 -28.96
N LEU A 404 3.92 -4.02 -28.14
CA LEU A 404 2.74 -3.15 -28.27
C LEU A 404 2.72 -2.39 -29.61
N VAL A 405 3.84 -1.80 -30.00
CA VAL A 405 3.99 -1.10 -31.29
C VAL A 405 3.89 -2.07 -32.46
N ASN A 406 4.50 -3.26 -32.35
CA ASN A 406 4.41 -4.29 -33.39
C ASN A 406 2.98 -4.79 -33.62
N VAL A 407 2.11 -4.77 -32.60
CA VAL A 407 0.70 -5.12 -32.72
C VAL A 407 -0.12 -3.95 -33.28
N ASP A 408 0.27 -2.70 -33.01
CA ASP A 408 -0.39 -1.50 -33.57
C ASP A 408 -0.21 -1.38 -35.09
N ASN A 409 0.96 -1.81 -35.58
CA ASN A 409 1.31 -1.75 -37.01
C ASN A 409 0.70 -2.88 -37.86
N LYS A 410 0.01 -3.84 -37.25
CA LYS A 410 -0.64 -4.97 -37.93
C LYS A 410 -2.13 -4.71 -38.07
#